data_AF-A0A1W9JKU8-F1
#
_entry.id   AF-A0A1W9JKU8-F1
#
_cell.length_a   1.000
_cell.length_b   1.000
_cell.length_c   1.000
_cell.angle_alpha   90.00
_cell.angle_beta   90.00
_cell.angle_gamma   90.00
#
_symmetry.space_group_name_H-M   'P 1'
#
loop_
_entity.id
_entity.type
_entity.pdbx_description
1 polymer ?
#
loop_
_entity_poly.entity_id
_entity_poly.type
_entity_poly.pdbx_seq_one_letter_code
_entity_poly.pdbx_strand_id
1 'polypeptide(L)'
;MDSLYSCWGHDKSIFDPNNVIRPFERLVDTQSAQVGSNSSLLAKGRSLFGETGAYAIANSQPATDGAFAETIWSDAFTLFGAGGGILSVSVRVDGLLTGGGALSSYKLFVSELPITLGENGGSGILGYDDNQSNTGPDESEIVIQAYGVSPDVLAHLSQQEIDLLNQFPNINSGSNIFTAEIPFTYGVTFYIASKLNAEVMGDGAADFFGSSYFSATAPGGVAVTGASGTLYQKTAVVPIPGTIWIFVTGLFGLIGFKRRCIL
;
A
#
# COMPACT_ATOMS: atom_id res chain seq x y z
N MET A 1 33.04 -10.14 35.71
CA MET A 1 33.28 -9.74 34.31
C MET A 1 32.36 -10.62 33.49
N ASP A 2 31.10 -10.20 33.42
CA ASP A 2 30.00 -10.95 32.83
C ASP A 2 29.82 -10.51 31.38
N SER A 3 29.77 -11.51 30.50
CA SER A 3 29.71 -11.37 29.05
C SER A 3 28.25 -11.32 28.59
N LEU A 4 27.81 -10.14 28.14
CA LEU A 4 26.59 -9.90 27.37
C LEU A 4 26.78 -10.41 25.93
N TYR A 5 26.49 -11.68 25.67
CA TYR A 5 26.33 -12.22 24.31
C TYR A 5 25.38 -13.41 24.34
N SER A 6 24.07 -13.18 24.17
CA SER A 6 23.06 -14.22 23.91
C SER A 6 21.67 -13.60 23.63
N CYS A 7 21.54 -12.74 22.62
CA CYS A 7 20.21 -12.27 22.15
C CYS A 7 20.12 -12.18 20.62
N TRP A 8 20.83 -13.01 19.86
CA TRP A 8 20.61 -13.15 18.41
C TRP A 8 20.83 -14.63 18.07
N GLY A 9 19.80 -15.43 18.36
CA GLY A 9 19.74 -16.82 17.94
C GLY A 9 19.40 -16.87 16.45
N HIS A 10 20.34 -17.43 15.69
CA HIS A 10 20.20 -17.80 14.29
C HIS A 10 18.94 -18.64 13.98
N ASP A 11 18.49 -18.52 12.73
CA ASP A 11 17.72 -19.49 11.93
C ASP A 11 16.19 -19.42 11.85
N LYS A 12 15.58 -18.25 12.07
CA LYS A 12 14.23 -18.01 11.53
C LYS A 12 14.14 -16.67 10.83
N SER A 13 14.11 -16.75 9.50
CA SER A 13 13.65 -15.65 8.66
C SER A 13 12.30 -15.16 9.19
N ILE A 14 12.07 -13.84 9.22
CA ILE A 14 10.74 -13.26 9.43
C ILE A 14 9.72 -13.74 8.36
N PHE A 15 10.22 -14.38 7.30
CA PHE A 15 9.47 -15.05 6.23
C PHE A 15 9.46 -16.59 6.34
N ASP A 16 9.59 -17.20 7.54
CA ASP A 16 9.51 -18.67 7.70
C ASP A 16 8.06 -19.17 7.49
N PRO A 17 7.75 -19.91 6.41
CA PRO A 17 6.39 -20.39 6.12
C PRO A 17 5.91 -21.45 7.13
N ASN A 18 6.78 -21.94 8.03
CA ASN A 18 6.41 -22.86 9.10
C ASN A 18 5.92 -22.16 10.38
N ASN A 19 5.97 -20.83 10.44
CA ASN A 19 5.29 -20.08 11.50
C ASN A 19 3.78 -20.09 11.20
N VAL A 20 3.06 -21.00 11.85
CA VAL A 20 1.62 -21.14 11.72
C VAL A 20 0.93 -19.93 12.35
N ILE A 21 0.69 -18.89 11.55
CA ILE A 21 -0.29 -17.85 11.85
C ILE A 21 -1.64 -18.57 11.95
N ARG A 22 -2.29 -18.53 13.12
CA ARG A 22 -3.63 -19.10 13.29
C ARG A 22 -4.66 -18.02 12.88
N PRO A 23 -5.29 -18.11 11.70
CA PRO A 23 -6.31 -17.14 11.31
C PRO A 23 -7.54 -17.31 12.21
N PHE A 24 -7.83 -16.30 13.03
CA PHE A 24 -9.15 -16.11 13.62
C PHE A 24 -9.79 -14.91 12.90
N GLU A 25 -10.29 -15.16 11.70
CA GLU A 25 -10.93 -14.17 10.87
C GLU A 25 -12.36 -13.89 11.38
N ARG A 26 -12.66 -12.60 11.57
CA ARG A 26 -14.04 -12.11 11.68
C ARG A 26 -14.27 -11.13 10.55
N LEU A 27 -15.13 -11.49 9.61
CA LEU A 27 -15.71 -10.54 8.66
C LEU A 27 -16.50 -9.51 9.48
N VAL A 28 -16.10 -8.24 9.41
CA VAL A 28 -16.76 -7.14 10.13
C VAL A 28 -17.90 -6.59 9.27
N ASP A 29 -17.66 -6.43 7.97
CA ASP A 29 -18.66 -6.13 6.94
C ASP A 29 -18.16 -6.57 5.55
N THR A 30 -18.88 -6.21 4.48
CA THR A 30 -18.52 -6.60 3.09
C THR A 30 -17.22 -5.98 2.58
N GLN A 31 -16.65 -5.02 3.29
CA GLN A 31 -15.46 -4.27 2.88
C GLN A 31 -14.32 -4.39 3.88
N SER A 32 -14.54 -5.01 5.05
CA SER A 32 -13.55 -5.08 6.11
C SER A 32 -13.54 -6.41 6.86
N ALA A 33 -12.34 -6.86 7.18
CA ALA A 33 -12.08 -8.02 8.04
C ALA A 33 -11.20 -7.59 9.21
N GLN A 34 -11.46 -8.15 10.39
CA GLN A 34 -10.63 -8.02 11.58
C GLN A 34 -10.13 -9.41 11.97
N VAL A 35 -8.84 -9.51 12.29
CA VAL A 35 -8.23 -10.76 12.75
C VAL A 35 -7.63 -10.55 14.14
N GLY A 36 -8.01 -11.41 15.09
CA GLY A 36 -7.39 -11.49 16.43
C GLY A 36 -8.37 -11.33 17.62
N SER A 37 -8.14 -12.13 18.67
CA SER A 37 -8.80 -12.03 19.99
C SER A 37 -7.84 -11.53 21.08
N ASN A 38 -6.55 -11.36 20.76
CA ASN A 38 -5.56 -10.81 21.67
C ASN A 38 -5.71 -9.28 21.65
N SER A 39 -6.03 -8.68 22.80
CA SER A 39 -6.19 -7.22 22.92
C SER A 39 -4.92 -6.43 22.55
N SER A 40 -3.77 -7.10 22.53
CA SER A 40 -2.48 -6.54 22.14
C SER A 40 -2.16 -6.65 20.66
N LEU A 41 -2.97 -7.35 19.86
CA LEU A 41 -2.76 -7.54 18.42
C LEU A 41 -4.04 -7.17 17.68
N LEU A 42 -3.95 -6.24 16.73
CA LEU A 42 -5.09 -5.86 15.92
C LEU A 42 -4.65 -5.67 14.47
N ALA A 43 -5.32 -6.37 13.57
CA ALA A 43 -5.21 -6.17 12.13
C ALA A 43 -6.59 -5.91 11.53
N LYS A 44 -6.65 -4.99 10.56
CA LYS A 44 -7.84 -4.75 9.74
C LYS A 44 -7.47 -4.41 8.31
N GLY A 45 -8.29 -4.88 7.38
CA GLY A 45 -8.17 -4.57 5.95
C GLY A 45 -9.42 -3.87 5.43
N ARG A 46 -9.24 -3.05 4.39
CA ARG A 46 -10.29 -2.53 3.51
C ARG A 46 -9.91 -2.75 2.05
N SER A 47 -10.83 -3.26 1.24
CA SER A 47 -10.63 -3.33 -0.21
C SER A 47 -11.85 -2.84 -0.98
N LEU A 48 -11.58 -1.99 -1.97
CA LEU A 48 -12.51 -1.45 -2.95
C LEU A 48 -11.80 -1.38 -4.31
N PHE A 49 -12.55 -1.35 -5.41
CA PHE A 49 -11.95 -1.12 -6.72
C PHE A 49 -11.21 0.22 -6.73
N GLY A 50 -9.89 0.17 -6.96
CA GLY A 50 -9.03 1.35 -6.96
C GLY A 50 -8.57 1.85 -5.60
N GLU A 51 -9.04 1.26 -4.50
CA GLU A 51 -8.63 1.64 -3.15
C GLU A 51 -8.34 0.42 -2.27
N THR A 52 -7.17 0.40 -1.65
CA THR A 52 -6.79 -0.63 -0.66
C THR A 52 -6.34 0.00 0.64
N GLY A 53 -6.65 -0.64 1.76
CA GLY A 53 -6.29 -0.13 3.07
C GLY A 53 -5.89 -1.25 4.01
N ALA A 54 -4.72 -1.14 4.64
CA ALA A 54 -4.24 -2.12 5.59
C ALA A 54 -3.84 -1.44 6.90
N TYR A 55 -4.13 -2.07 8.02
CA TYR A 55 -3.72 -1.59 9.33
C TYR A 55 -3.32 -2.76 10.20
N ALA A 56 -2.17 -2.63 10.85
CA ALA A 56 -1.68 -3.56 11.85
C ALA A 56 -1.11 -2.77 13.04
N ILE A 57 -1.38 -3.25 14.25
CA ILE A 57 -0.77 -2.75 15.48
C ILE A 57 -0.50 -3.93 16.41
N ALA A 58 0.62 -3.85 17.11
CA ALA A 58 1.01 -4.78 18.15
C ALA A 58 1.56 -3.99 19.35
N ASN A 59 1.06 -4.32 20.55
CA ASN A 59 1.34 -3.59 21.79
C ASN A 59 1.80 -4.53 22.91
N SER A 60 2.98 -4.27 23.46
CA SER A 60 3.61 -5.12 24.48
C SER A 60 3.73 -6.57 24.03
N GLN A 61 4.19 -6.80 22.80
CA GLN A 61 4.36 -8.13 22.21
C GLN A 61 5.85 -8.45 22.07
N PRO A 62 6.26 -9.72 22.26
CA PRO A 62 7.61 -10.13 21.90
C PRO A 62 7.83 -9.93 20.40
N ALA A 63 9.09 -9.74 19.98
CA ALA A 63 9.43 -9.54 18.57
C ALA A 63 9.07 -10.70 17.63
N THR A 64 8.65 -11.84 18.17
CA THR A 64 8.19 -13.03 17.43
C THR A 64 6.69 -13.05 17.16
N ASP A 65 5.92 -12.18 17.82
CA ASP A 65 4.48 -12.09 17.68
C ASP A 65 4.14 -10.78 16.97
N GLY A 66 3.10 -10.81 16.13
CA GLY A 66 2.78 -9.68 15.29
C GLY A 66 1.35 -9.67 14.78
N ALA A 67 1.01 -8.56 14.13
CA ALA A 67 -0.25 -8.37 13.44
C ALA A 67 0.03 -8.13 11.95
N PHE A 68 -0.78 -8.73 11.09
CA PHE A 68 -0.64 -8.64 9.65
C PHE A 68 -2.00 -8.39 9.00
N ALA A 69 -2.05 -7.41 8.11
CA ALA A 69 -3.20 -7.12 7.27
C ALA A 69 -2.76 -7.03 5.81
N GLU A 70 -3.49 -7.71 4.93
CA GLU A 70 -3.29 -7.69 3.49
C GLU A 70 -4.62 -7.39 2.81
N THR A 71 -4.57 -6.53 1.79
CA THR A 71 -5.75 -6.16 1.02
C THR A 71 -5.45 -6.08 -0.46
N ILE A 72 -6.44 -6.48 -1.26
CA ILE A 72 -6.28 -6.68 -2.69
C ILE A 72 -7.56 -6.28 -3.41
N TRP A 73 -7.41 -5.60 -4.55
CA TRP A 73 -8.48 -5.47 -5.54
C TRP A 73 -7.94 -5.84 -6.93
N SER A 74 -8.82 -6.26 -7.82
CA SER A 74 -8.52 -6.42 -9.25
C SER A 74 -9.70 -5.97 -10.09
N ASP A 75 -9.44 -5.36 -11.24
CA ASP A 75 -10.47 -4.98 -12.22
C ASP A 75 -9.96 -5.24 -13.66
N ALA A 76 -10.90 -5.34 -14.60
CA ALA A 76 -10.65 -5.51 -16.02
C ALA A 76 -10.84 -4.21 -16.78
N PHE A 77 -10.05 -4.00 -17.82
CA PHE A 77 -9.99 -2.77 -18.59
C PHE A 77 -10.02 -3.06 -20.08
N THR A 78 -10.91 -2.41 -20.81
CA THR A 78 -10.94 -2.43 -22.27
C THR A 78 -11.02 -0.98 -22.76
N LEU A 79 -9.97 -0.52 -23.43
CA LEU A 79 -9.93 0.83 -24.02
C LEU A 79 -10.29 0.73 -25.50
N PHE A 80 -11.14 1.65 -25.99
CA PHE A 80 -11.59 1.65 -27.38
C PHE A 80 -10.87 2.71 -28.22
N GLY A 81 -10.44 2.33 -29.43
CA GLY A 81 -9.58 3.13 -30.30
C GLY A 81 -8.91 2.26 -31.37
N ALA A 82 -7.83 2.75 -31.97
CA ALA A 82 -7.05 2.02 -32.97
C ALA A 82 -5.57 1.93 -32.60
N GLY A 83 -4.94 0.77 -32.80
CA GLY A 83 -3.52 0.55 -32.53
C GLY A 83 -3.22 0.28 -31.04
N GLY A 84 -2.05 0.71 -30.59
CA GLY A 84 -1.61 0.64 -29.20
C GLY A 84 -1.58 2.00 -28.52
N GLY A 85 -1.50 2.00 -27.20
CA GLY A 85 -1.37 3.20 -26.38
C GLY A 85 -0.58 2.93 -25.09
N ILE A 86 -0.29 4.01 -24.37
CA ILE A 86 0.32 3.96 -23.04
C ILE A 86 -0.71 4.47 -22.04
N LEU A 87 -1.00 3.67 -21.02
CA LEU A 87 -1.79 4.07 -19.87
C LEU A 87 -0.84 4.61 -18.81
N SER A 88 -0.96 5.90 -18.49
CA SER A 88 -0.22 6.50 -17.37
C SER A 88 -0.98 6.23 -16.08
N VAL A 89 -0.37 5.51 -15.14
CA VAL A 89 -0.98 5.20 -13.85
C VAL A 89 -0.25 5.91 -12.72
N SER A 90 -1.00 6.27 -11.68
CA SER A 90 -0.43 6.76 -10.43
C SER A 90 -1.14 6.18 -9.23
N VAL A 91 -0.37 5.81 -8.21
CA VAL A 91 -0.84 5.29 -6.94
C VAL A 91 -0.38 6.23 -5.84
N ARG A 92 -1.32 6.69 -5.01
CA ARG A 92 -1.01 7.43 -3.79
C ARG A 92 -1.12 6.51 -2.58
N VAL A 93 -0.03 6.32 -1.84
CA VAL A 93 0.00 5.57 -0.58
C VAL A 93 0.28 6.53 0.56
N ASP A 94 -0.76 6.80 1.35
CA ASP A 94 -0.69 7.58 2.59
C ASP A 94 -0.63 6.65 3.81
N GLY A 95 0.26 6.92 4.78
CA GLY A 95 0.23 6.15 6.00
C GLY A 95 1.26 6.53 7.05
N LEU A 96 1.35 5.69 8.07
CA LEU A 96 2.26 5.84 9.21
C LEU A 96 2.92 4.50 9.54
N LEU A 97 4.24 4.53 9.73
CA LEU A 97 5.04 3.43 10.26
C LEU A 97 5.73 3.88 11.54
N THR A 98 5.54 3.14 12.63
CA THR A 98 6.14 3.41 13.95
C THR A 98 6.46 2.11 14.69
N GLY A 99 7.53 2.10 15.48
CA GLY A 99 7.91 0.95 16.30
C GLY A 99 8.83 -0.04 15.59
N GLY A 100 9.43 -0.94 16.37
CA GLY A 100 10.62 -1.74 16.03
C GLY A 100 10.41 -2.91 15.07
N GLY A 101 9.20 -3.07 14.52
CA GLY A 101 8.92 -4.09 13.50
C GLY A 101 7.78 -3.73 12.57
N ALA A 102 7.45 -2.43 12.43
CA ALA A 102 6.42 -1.99 11.50
C ALA A 102 6.95 -1.92 10.06
N LEU A 103 6.26 -2.63 9.17
CA LEU A 103 6.59 -2.80 7.76
C LEU A 103 5.33 -2.59 6.90
N SER A 104 5.52 -2.21 5.64
CA SER A 104 4.47 -2.17 4.64
C SER A 104 5.02 -2.54 3.28
N SER A 105 4.15 -3.02 2.40
CA SER A 105 4.49 -3.13 0.98
C SER A 105 3.29 -2.83 0.11
N TYR A 106 3.55 -2.26 -1.06
CA TYR A 106 2.57 -2.04 -2.09
C TYR A 106 3.06 -2.63 -3.41
N LYS A 107 2.17 -3.33 -4.12
CA LYS A 107 2.42 -3.83 -5.46
C LYS A 107 1.25 -3.54 -6.38
N LEU A 108 1.56 -3.20 -7.63
CA LEU A 108 0.61 -3.09 -8.73
C LEU A 108 1.00 -4.08 -9.82
N PHE A 109 0.02 -4.88 -10.24
CA PHE A 109 0.18 -5.93 -11.23
C PHE A 109 -0.63 -5.61 -12.48
N VAL A 110 -0.13 -6.04 -13.63
CA VAL A 110 -0.86 -6.03 -14.90
C VAL A 110 -0.78 -7.41 -15.56
N SER A 111 -1.87 -7.85 -16.16
CA SER A 111 -1.91 -9.09 -16.95
C SER A 111 -2.83 -8.97 -18.15
N GLU A 112 -2.52 -9.70 -19.22
CA GLU A 112 -3.43 -9.91 -20.35
C GLU A 112 -4.49 -10.99 -20.05
N LEU A 113 -4.24 -11.81 -19.02
CA LEU A 113 -5.14 -12.86 -18.55
C LEU A 113 -5.81 -12.43 -17.24
N PRO A 114 -7.01 -12.95 -16.92
CA PRO A 114 -7.63 -12.71 -15.63
C PRO A 114 -6.67 -13.05 -14.49
N ILE A 115 -6.43 -12.09 -13.60
CA ILE A 115 -5.67 -12.34 -12.38
C ILE A 115 -6.61 -13.06 -11.41
N THR A 116 -6.37 -14.35 -11.24
CA THR A 116 -7.03 -15.18 -10.24
C THR A 116 -6.29 -15.02 -8.93
N LEU A 117 -7.01 -15.02 -7.82
CA LEU A 117 -6.43 -14.91 -6.48
C LEU A 117 -5.75 -16.22 -6.01
N GLY A 118 -5.46 -17.14 -6.94
CA GLY A 118 -4.97 -18.50 -6.69
C GLY A 118 -6.06 -19.42 -6.12
N GLU A 119 -6.40 -20.51 -6.84
CA GLU A 119 -7.33 -21.53 -6.33
C GLU A 119 -6.71 -22.47 -5.28
N ASN A 120 -5.38 -22.49 -5.15
CA ASN A 120 -4.68 -23.40 -4.25
C ASN A 120 -4.31 -22.66 -2.96
N GLY A 121 -5.17 -22.78 -1.94
CA GLY A 121 -5.04 -22.18 -0.60
C GLY A 121 -3.79 -22.57 0.20
N GLY A 122 -2.61 -22.24 -0.32
CA GLY A 122 -1.36 -22.19 0.41
C GLY A 122 -1.19 -20.80 1.02
N SER A 123 -1.66 -20.65 2.26
CA SER A 123 -1.23 -19.68 3.29
C SER A 123 -1.00 -18.19 2.97
N GLY A 124 -1.28 -17.70 1.78
CA GLY A 124 -1.25 -16.29 1.39
C GLY A 124 -2.40 -16.00 0.43
N ILE A 125 -3.07 -14.86 0.59
CA ILE A 125 -4.27 -14.46 -0.21
C ILE A 125 -3.92 -13.99 -1.64
N LEU A 126 -2.67 -14.19 -2.05
CA LEU A 126 -2.28 -14.56 -3.41
C LEU A 126 -1.31 -15.72 -3.20
N GLY A 127 -1.15 -16.63 -4.17
CA GLY A 127 -0.06 -17.61 -4.21
C GLY A 127 1.34 -16.96 -4.32
N TYR A 128 1.62 -16.00 -3.44
CA TYR A 128 2.86 -15.34 -3.22
C TYR A 128 3.73 -16.34 -2.48
N ASP A 129 4.61 -16.97 -3.24
CA ASP A 129 5.73 -17.64 -2.64
C ASP A 129 6.64 -16.53 -2.09
N ASP A 130 6.72 -16.39 -0.77
CA ASP A 130 7.75 -15.55 -0.14
C ASP A 130 9.18 -16.00 -0.57
N ASN A 131 9.31 -17.16 -1.24
CA ASN A 131 10.52 -17.56 -1.94
C ASN A 131 10.75 -16.79 -3.25
N GLN A 132 11.21 -15.55 -3.12
CA GLN A 132 12.17 -14.86 -3.99
C GLN A 132 11.91 -14.70 -5.51
N SER A 133 10.91 -15.34 -6.13
CA SER A 133 10.57 -15.03 -7.51
C SER A 133 9.76 -13.75 -7.51
N ASN A 134 10.34 -12.66 -8.00
CA ASN A 134 9.66 -11.38 -8.18
C ASN A 134 8.65 -11.47 -9.35
N THR A 135 7.77 -12.46 -9.30
CA THR A 135 6.77 -12.82 -10.30
C THR A 135 5.40 -12.49 -9.73
N GLY A 136 4.57 -11.80 -10.51
CA GLY A 136 3.19 -11.57 -10.12
C GLY A 136 2.36 -12.87 -10.18
N PRO A 137 1.17 -12.88 -9.55
CA PRO A 137 0.23 -14.00 -9.70
C PRO A 137 -0.15 -14.21 -11.17
N ASP A 138 -0.37 -15.46 -11.58
CA ASP A 138 -0.82 -15.82 -12.93
C ASP A 138 0.00 -15.18 -14.06
N GLU A 139 1.32 -15.20 -13.90
CA GLU A 139 2.29 -14.62 -14.86
C GLU A 139 2.12 -13.10 -15.05
N SER A 140 1.43 -12.42 -14.14
CA SER A 140 1.29 -10.96 -14.19
C SER A 140 2.63 -10.25 -13.99
N GLU A 141 2.76 -9.13 -14.68
CA GLU A 141 3.91 -8.23 -14.57
C GLU A 141 3.73 -7.30 -13.37
N ILE A 142 4.81 -7.11 -12.60
CA ILE A 142 4.85 -6.13 -11.52
C ILE A 142 5.30 -4.79 -12.09
N VAL A 143 4.38 -3.82 -12.14
CA VAL A 143 4.66 -2.48 -12.70
C VAL A 143 5.00 -1.44 -11.63
N ILE A 144 4.55 -1.66 -10.39
CA ILE A 144 4.96 -0.88 -9.23
C ILE A 144 5.24 -1.85 -8.08
N GLN A 145 6.37 -1.65 -7.41
CA GLN A 145 6.75 -2.36 -6.20
C GLN A 145 7.36 -1.36 -5.24
N ALA A 146 6.80 -1.26 -4.04
CA ALA A 146 7.29 -0.35 -3.01
C ALA A 146 7.27 -1.02 -1.65
N TYR A 147 8.24 -0.67 -0.82
CA TYR A 147 8.41 -1.21 0.53
C TYR A 147 8.53 -0.07 1.53
N GLY A 148 7.85 -0.19 2.66
CA GLY A 148 7.94 0.74 3.77
C GLY A 148 8.52 0.06 5.00
N VAL A 149 9.47 0.73 5.63
CA VAL A 149 10.13 0.27 6.85
C VAL A 149 10.12 1.41 7.85
N SER A 150 9.76 1.14 9.10
CA SER A 150 9.77 2.18 10.13
C SER A 150 11.20 2.71 10.37
N PRO A 151 11.37 3.97 10.81
CA PRO A 151 12.68 4.50 11.16
C PRO A 151 13.41 3.66 12.21
N ASP A 152 12.66 3.05 13.14
CA ASP A 152 13.21 2.20 14.18
C ASP A 152 13.79 0.92 13.58
N VAL A 153 13.10 0.27 12.65
CA VAL A 153 13.63 -0.91 11.93
C VAL A 153 14.83 -0.51 11.08
N LEU A 154 14.74 0.60 10.34
CA LEU A 154 15.81 1.09 9.48
C LEU A 154 17.13 1.31 10.23
N ALA A 155 17.06 1.77 11.49
CA ALA A 155 18.22 1.96 12.35
C ALA A 155 18.96 0.66 12.73
N HIS A 156 18.34 -0.51 12.54
CA HIS A 156 18.88 -1.83 12.87
C HIS A 156 19.22 -2.67 11.64
N LEU A 157 18.94 -2.19 10.42
CA LEU A 157 19.31 -2.88 9.19
C LEU A 157 20.81 -2.74 8.92
N SER A 158 21.39 -3.82 8.39
CA SER A 158 22.74 -3.80 7.81
C SER A 158 22.77 -2.96 6.52
N GLN A 159 23.98 -2.54 6.10
CA GLN A 159 24.13 -1.80 4.84
C GLN A 159 23.62 -2.60 3.63
N GLN A 160 23.82 -3.92 3.63
CA GLN A 160 23.33 -4.77 2.55
C GLN A 160 21.80 -4.79 2.46
N GLU A 161 21.10 -4.83 3.60
CA GLU A 161 19.64 -4.77 3.64
C GLU A 161 19.12 -3.39 3.21
N ILE A 162 19.82 -2.33 3.60
CA ILE A 162 19.52 -0.96 3.14
C ILE A 162 19.71 -0.85 1.63
N ASP A 163 20.79 -1.41 1.09
CA ASP A 163 21.07 -1.41 -0.35
C ASP A 163 20.03 -2.21 -1.13
N LEU A 164 19.53 -3.32 -0.58
CA LEU A 164 18.42 -4.08 -1.14
C LEU A 164 17.11 -3.28 -1.11
N LEU A 165 16.79 -2.64 0.02
CA LEU A 165 15.59 -1.81 0.16
C LEU A 165 15.59 -0.64 -0.83
N ASN A 166 16.75 -0.02 -1.05
CA ASN A 166 16.92 1.12 -1.96
C ASN A 166 16.82 0.75 -3.45
N GLN A 167 16.73 -0.54 -3.81
CA GLN A 167 16.44 -0.96 -5.18
C GLN A 167 14.98 -0.70 -5.58
N PHE A 168 14.11 -0.47 -4.59
CA PHE A 168 12.69 -0.24 -4.79
C PHE A 168 12.29 1.15 -4.26
N PRO A 169 11.25 1.77 -4.85
CA PRO A 169 10.56 2.90 -4.23
C PRO A 169 10.20 2.64 -2.76
N ASN A 170 10.44 3.62 -1.90
CA ASN A 170 10.19 3.50 -0.47
C ASN A 170 8.83 4.10 -0.08
N ILE A 171 8.07 3.41 0.76
CA ILE A 171 6.86 3.91 1.41
C ILE A 171 7.27 4.52 2.75
N ASN A 172 7.38 5.85 2.79
CA ASN A 172 7.64 6.56 4.04
C ASN A 172 6.34 6.85 4.78
N SER A 173 6.43 7.14 6.08
CA SER A 173 5.35 7.82 6.78
C SER A 173 5.01 9.14 6.08
N GLY A 174 3.73 9.41 5.87
CA GLY A 174 3.24 10.54 5.06
C GLY A 174 2.60 10.08 3.75
N SER A 175 2.68 10.94 2.72
CA SER A 175 2.06 10.72 1.40
C SER A 175 3.12 10.36 0.37
N ASN A 176 3.02 9.18 -0.22
CA ASN A 176 3.89 8.69 -1.28
C ASN A 176 3.11 8.61 -2.59
N ILE A 177 3.75 8.95 -3.70
CA ILE A 177 3.15 8.82 -5.04
C ILE A 177 4.08 7.98 -5.90
N PHE A 178 3.54 6.90 -6.46
CA PHE A 178 4.22 6.02 -7.40
C PHE A 178 3.55 6.14 -8.76
N THR A 179 4.33 6.10 -9.83
CA THR A 179 3.83 6.22 -11.21
C THR A 179 4.42 5.13 -12.09
N ALA A 180 3.65 4.64 -13.04
CA ALA A 180 4.11 3.70 -14.06
C ALA A 180 3.41 3.94 -15.39
N GLU A 181 3.95 3.34 -16.44
CA GLU A 181 3.37 3.33 -17.77
C GLU A 181 3.05 1.89 -18.15
N ILE A 182 1.80 1.65 -18.56
CA ILE A 182 1.32 0.32 -18.95
C ILE A 182 1.00 0.35 -20.45
N PRO A 183 1.73 -0.39 -21.29
CA PRO A 183 1.37 -0.52 -22.69
C PRO A 183 0.06 -1.31 -22.82
N PHE A 184 -0.81 -0.89 -23.73
CA PHE A 184 -2.04 -1.61 -24.04
C PHE A 184 -2.36 -1.58 -25.53
N THR A 185 -3.22 -2.50 -25.97
CA THR A 185 -3.79 -2.53 -27.31
C THR A 185 -5.28 -2.20 -27.26
N TYR A 186 -5.75 -1.27 -28.10
CA TYR A 186 -7.17 -0.91 -28.13
C TYR A 186 -8.04 -2.12 -28.53
N GLY A 187 -9.17 -2.28 -27.85
CA GLY A 187 -10.10 -3.41 -28.03
C GLY A 187 -9.67 -4.71 -27.35
N VAL A 188 -8.47 -4.76 -26.77
CA VAL A 188 -8.00 -5.90 -25.97
C VAL A 188 -8.25 -5.62 -24.50
N THR A 189 -8.72 -6.64 -23.78
CA THR A 189 -8.92 -6.55 -22.34
C THR A 189 -7.62 -6.88 -21.63
N PHE A 190 -7.27 -6.11 -20.61
CA PHE A 190 -6.20 -6.39 -19.67
C PHE A 190 -6.72 -6.19 -18.25
N TYR A 191 -5.99 -6.71 -17.28
CA TYR A 191 -6.37 -6.75 -15.87
C TYR A 191 -5.33 -6.02 -15.06
N ILE A 192 -5.78 -5.22 -14.10
CA ILE A 192 -4.91 -4.61 -13.10
C ILE A 192 -5.33 -5.15 -11.74
N ALA A 193 -4.35 -5.45 -10.90
CA ALA A 193 -4.57 -5.75 -9.50
C ALA A 193 -3.62 -4.93 -8.63
N SER A 194 -4.04 -4.62 -7.41
CA SER A 194 -3.13 -4.07 -6.41
C SER A 194 -3.14 -4.89 -5.14
N LYS A 195 -2.03 -4.85 -4.41
CA LYS A 195 -1.86 -5.45 -3.09
C LYS A 195 -1.22 -4.43 -2.16
N LEU A 196 -1.81 -4.26 -0.99
CA LEU A 196 -1.28 -3.44 0.09
C LEU A 196 -1.21 -4.26 1.38
N ASN A 197 -0.02 -4.26 1.98
CA ASN A 197 0.26 -4.97 3.22
C ASN A 197 0.65 -3.98 4.33
N ALA A 198 0.21 -4.28 5.54
CA ALA A 198 0.67 -3.67 6.77
C ALA A 198 1.01 -4.78 7.75
N GLU A 199 2.23 -4.75 8.28
CA GLU A 199 2.75 -5.75 9.19
C GLU A 199 3.42 -5.06 10.38
N VAL A 200 3.27 -5.64 11.55
CA VAL A 200 4.00 -5.24 12.74
C VAL A 200 4.46 -6.49 13.49
N MET A 201 5.77 -6.62 13.70
CA MET A 201 6.38 -7.59 14.61
C MET A 201 6.87 -6.89 15.88
N GLY A 202 6.53 -7.41 17.06
CA GLY A 202 6.79 -6.71 18.32
C GLY A 202 5.99 -5.41 18.46
N ASP A 203 6.53 -4.41 19.15
CA ASP A 203 5.78 -3.18 19.43
C ASP A 203 5.82 -2.19 18.25
N GLY A 204 4.65 -1.77 17.78
CA GLY A 204 4.55 -0.78 16.71
C GLY A 204 3.16 -0.67 16.06
N ALA A 205 3.08 0.18 15.06
CA ALA A 205 1.90 0.36 14.22
C ALA A 205 2.28 0.64 12.76
N ALA A 206 1.55 0.02 11.86
CA ALA A 206 1.54 0.28 10.42
C ALA A 206 0.10 0.66 10.03
N ASP A 207 -0.16 1.95 9.82
CA ASP A 207 -1.49 2.47 9.47
C ASP A 207 -1.54 3.00 8.05
N PHE A 208 -2.19 2.24 7.19
CA PHE A 208 -2.49 2.56 5.80
C PHE A 208 -3.99 2.31 5.52
N PHE A 209 -4.88 2.36 6.52
CA PHE A 209 -6.27 1.91 6.34
C PHE A 209 -7.07 2.79 5.36
N GLY A 210 -6.78 4.09 5.32
CA GLY A 210 -7.37 5.04 4.39
C GLY A 210 -6.49 5.36 3.18
N SER A 211 -5.71 4.39 2.72
CA SER A 211 -4.60 4.59 1.78
C SER A 211 -4.88 4.05 0.37
N SER A 212 -3.81 4.05 -0.44
CA SER A 212 -3.66 3.41 -1.75
C SER A 212 -4.76 3.75 -2.73
N TYR A 213 -4.69 4.96 -3.27
CA TYR A 213 -5.61 5.43 -4.31
C TYR A 213 -4.97 5.25 -5.68
N PHE A 214 -5.53 4.34 -6.47
CA PHE A 214 -5.13 4.13 -7.86
C PHE A 214 -5.86 5.11 -8.79
N SER A 215 -5.12 5.61 -9.78
CA SER A 215 -5.63 6.47 -10.82
C SER A 215 -4.94 6.15 -12.13
N ALA A 216 -5.65 6.34 -13.24
CA ALA A 216 -5.17 6.00 -14.56
C ALA A 216 -5.67 7.03 -15.58
N THR A 217 -4.82 7.38 -16.53
CA THR A 217 -5.15 8.29 -17.63
C THR A 217 -4.70 7.69 -18.94
N ALA A 218 -5.64 7.54 -19.88
CA ALA A 218 -5.37 7.09 -21.23
C ALA A 218 -4.86 8.26 -22.11
N PRO A 219 -4.28 7.98 -23.30
CA PRO A 219 -3.82 9.02 -24.22
C PRO A 219 -4.90 10.05 -24.51
N GLY A 220 -4.51 11.33 -24.57
CA GLY A 220 -5.45 12.44 -24.72
C GLY A 220 -6.13 12.90 -23.42
N GLY A 221 -5.72 12.38 -22.26
CA GLY A 221 -6.23 12.82 -20.95
C GLY A 221 -7.57 12.21 -20.57
N VAL A 222 -7.96 11.12 -21.24
CA VAL A 222 -9.26 10.47 -21.03
C VAL A 222 -9.22 9.63 -19.76
N ALA A 223 -10.23 9.81 -18.91
CA ALA A 223 -10.42 8.99 -17.72
C ALA A 223 -10.73 7.54 -18.10
N VAL A 224 -10.23 6.60 -17.29
CA VAL A 224 -10.41 5.18 -17.53
C VAL A 224 -11.49 4.63 -16.60
N THR A 225 -12.41 3.84 -17.14
CA THR A 225 -13.42 3.12 -16.36
C THR A 225 -13.13 1.62 -16.47
N GLY A 226 -13.10 0.92 -15.35
CA GLY A 226 -12.96 -0.54 -15.33
C GLY A 226 -14.29 -1.25 -15.50
N ALA A 227 -14.26 -2.57 -15.66
CA ALA A 227 -15.44 -3.41 -15.81
C ALA A 227 -16.34 -3.38 -14.55
N SER A 228 -15.78 -3.06 -13.38
CA SER A 228 -16.55 -2.78 -12.16
C SER A 228 -17.47 -1.56 -12.26
N GLY A 229 -17.29 -0.71 -13.28
CA GLY A 229 -17.94 0.60 -13.40
C GLY A 229 -17.23 1.71 -12.64
N THR A 230 -16.10 1.41 -11.98
CA THR A 230 -15.30 2.40 -11.24
C THR A 230 -14.56 3.32 -12.21
N LEU A 231 -14.70 4.62 -12.01
CA LEU A 231 -13.96 5.64 -12.76
C LEU A 231 -12.62 5.92 -12.06
N TYR A 232 -11.52 5.59 -12.73
CA TYR A 232 -10.16 5.73 -12.22
C TYR A 232 -9.54 7.08 -12.60
N GLN A 233 -10.29 8.15 -12.39
CA GLN A 233 -9.79 9.51 -12.61
C GLN A 233 -9.35 10.10 -11.28
N LYS A 234 -8.11 10.57 -11.20
CA LYS A 234 -7.74 11.45 -10.09
C LYS A 234 -8.49 12.76 -10.29
N THR A 235 -9.45 13.06 -9.41
CA THR A 235 -9.92 14.44 -9.21
C THR A 235 -8.65 15.26 -9.03
N ALA A 236 -8.41 16.24 -9.92
CA ALA A 236 -7.21 17.08 -9.87
C ALA A 236 -6.93 17.39 -8.41
N VAL A 237 -5.70 17.08 -7.93
CA VAL A 237 -5.26 17.47 -6.58
C VAL A 237 -5.68 18.91 -6.48
N VAL A 238 -6.68 19.22 -5.63
CA VAL A 238 -7.11 20.60 -5.44
C VAL A 238 -5.82 21.32 -5.14
N PRO A 239 -5.36 22.25 -6.00
CA PRO A 239 -4.07 22.86 -5.81
C PRO A 239 -4.11 23.40 -4.40
N ILE A 240 -3.23 22.90 -3.52
CA ILE A 240 -3.05 23.53 -2.22
C ILE A 240 -2.81 24.99 -2.60
N PRO A 241 -3.68 25.93 -2.19
CA PRO A 241 -3.54 27.30 -2.64
C PRO A 241 -2.11 27.68 -2.28
N GLY A 242 -1.29 27.96 -3.30
CA GLY A 242 0.14 28.22 -3.07
C GLY A 242 0.26 29.27 -1.99
N THR A 243 1.32 29.24 -1.18
CA THR A 243 1.49 30.08 0.03
C THR A 243 1.04 31.54 -0.16
N ILE A 244 1.18 32.08 -1.37
CA ILE A 244 0.65 33.37 -1.83
C ILE A 244 -0.87 33.53 -1.61
N TRP A 245 -1.71 32.57 -1.97
CA TRP A 245 -3.17 32.63 -1.78
C TRP A 245 -3.58 32.62 -0.31
N ILE A 246 -2.86 31.87 0.54
CA ILE A 246 -3.08 31.88 2.00
C ILE A 246 -2.66 33.25 2.57
N PHE A 247 -1.54 33.80 2.12
CA PHE A 247 -1.10 35.14 2.52
C PHE A 247 -2.06 36.23 2.06
N VAL A 248 -2.54 36.18 0.82
CA VAL A 248 -3.46 37.18 0.25
C VAL A 248 -4.81 37.14 0.96
N THR A 249 -5.38 35.96 1.18
CA THR A 249 -6.64 35.81 1.93
C THR A 249 -6.50 36.23 3.40
N GLY A 250 -5.36 35.91 4.04
CA GLY A 250 -5.02 36.41 5.37
C GLY A 250 -4.89 37.94 5.43
N LEU A 251 -4.26 38.56 4.43
CA LEU A 251 -4.07 40.02 4.37
C LEU A 251 -5.42 40.74 4.17
N PHE A 252 -6.30 40.22 3.31
CA PHE A 252 -7.65 40.78 3.13
C PHE A 252 -8.52 40.61 4.39
N GLY A 253 -8.37 39.52 5.13
CA GLY A 253 -9.01 39.34 6.44
C GLY A 253 -8.60 40.41 7.46
N LEU A 254 -7.31 40.76 7.50
CA LEU A 254 -6.77 41.80 8.38
C LEU A 254 -7.23 43.22 8.01
N ILE A 255 -7.36 43.52 6.71
CA ILE A 255 -7.90 44.81 6.23
C ILE A 255 -9.39 44.96 6.58
N GLY A 256 -10.15 43.86 6.52
CA GLY A 256 -11.56 43.83 6.95
C GLY A 256 -11.75 44.08 8.45
N PHE A 257 -10.84 43.56 9.29
CA PHE A 257 -10.88 43.76 10.74
C PHE A 257 -10.66 45.23 11.14
N LYS A 258 -9.81 45.94 10.41
CA LYS A 258 -9.52 47.36 10.70
C LYS A 258 -10.69 48.30 10.43
N ARG A 259 -11.66 47.90 9.57
CA ARG A 259 -12.87 48.70 9.29
C ARG A 259 -13.99 48.55 10.31
N ARG A 260 -13.94 47.55 11.21
CA ARG A 260 -14.98 47.34 12.23
C ARG A 260 -14.69 48.01 13.58
N CYS A 261 -13.53 48.63 13.77
CA CYS A 261 -13.18 49.33 15.02
C CYS A 261 -13.29 50.87 14.94
N ILE A 262 -13.96 51.42 13.91
CA ILE A 262 -14.19 52.88 13.74
C ILE A 262 -15.69 53.18 13.61
N LEU A 263 -16.53 52.44 14.33
CA LEU A 263 -17.93 52.80 14.57
C LEU A 263 -18.21 52.72 16.07
#